data_AF-H2YT26-F1
#
_entry.id   AF-H2YT26-F1
#
_cell.length_a   1.000
_cell.length_b   1.000
_cell.length_c   1.000
_cell.angle_alpha   90.00
_cell.angle_beta   90.00
_cell.angle_gamma   90.00
#
_symmetry.space_group_name_H-M   'P 1'
#
loop_
_entity.id
_entity.type
_entity.pdbx_description
1 polymer ?
#
loop_
_entity_poly.entity_id
_entity_poly.type
_entity_poly.pdbx_seq_one_letter_code
_entity_poly.pdbx_strand_id
1 'polypeptide(L)'
;MPASWVLPILVTKNQYEMRCPQGKKTILYKKAKLEKYANYLLKDGLVTRLSVYTNNELTDLNKVQEWYENREDKLVTRIHQDGLITEDFVEGRPRSLQQHLYKANNPGPEAERTMTFFHKARVDGLCKREETPAEITEHFINRDDFLYLRHVLFGKRQKKVAPATAEGTPRPILKITEKFHRNVSRPASEDVAEQVFVLHEDKIQVTYHREDPNITASTRDFFKPPNAEEKGGNLQWANDMTSTFQVRDILMDRQKEELASELAISVYDTERNEKAKKHRKELERLAMEEKLRRQEMEMDYLAPFLAQIGNPDKINKSQAFKLKEDCLADLKQRLIDKANLIQLRFEKETSELHKRQQDYQQKQVAMTKEDEEQYFNYCSEAMFRIHILELRLNRHKQMAPHKYMQLEQKLRQDQRLSAIHSIFG
;
A
#
# COMPACT_ATOMS: atom_id res chain seq x y z
N MET A 1 16.74 -52.87 84.79
CA MET A 1 16.40 -53.90 83.80
C MET A 1 17.48 -54.97 83.82
N PRO A 2 17.15 -56.27 83.68
CA PRO A 2 18.16 -57.32 83.55
C PRO A 2 19.00 -57.13 82.28
N ALA A 3 20.23 -57.65 82.28
CA ALA A 3 21.13 -57.57 81.13
C ALA A 3 20.55 -58.34 79.93
N SER A 4 20.71 -57.78 78.72
CA SER A 4 20.31 -58.43 77.48
C SER A 4 21.01 -59.78 77.33
N TRP A 5 20.26 -60.83 76.98
CA TRP A 5 20.76 -62.17 76.68
C TRP A 5 21.54 -62.24 75.36
N VAL A 6 21.60 -61.14 74.61
CA VAL A 6 22.27 -61.04 73.32
C VAL A 6 23.35 -59.97 73.40
N LEU A 7 24.56 -60.31 72.94
CA LEU A 7 25.68 -59.37 72.80
C LEU A 7 25.32 -58.26 71.79
N PRO A 8 25.83 -57.02 71.98
CA PRO A 8 25.65 -55.95 71.01
C PRO A 8 26.17 -56.38 69.62
N ILE A 9 25.40 -56.06 68.58
CA ILE A 9 25.83 -56.32 67.20
C ILE A 9 26.96 -55.32 66.88
N LEU A 10 28.20 -55.83 66.79
CA LEU A 10 29.38 -55.05 66.41
C LEU A 10 29.56 -55.11 64.90
N VAL A 11 29.07 -54.10 64.19
CA VAL A 11 29.32 -53.94 62.75
C VAL A 11 30.56 -53.08 62.56
N THR A 12 31.62 -53.63 61.98
CA THR A 12 32.81 -52.84 61.62
C THR A 12 32.47 -51.82 60.53
N LYS A 13 33.21 -50.71 60.45
CA LYS A 13 33.05 -49.71 59.38
C LYS A 13 33.08 -50.35 57.99
N ASN A 14 34.02 -51.28 57.76
CA ASN A 14 34.12 -52.02 56.49
C ASN A 14 32.88 -52.88 56.20
N GLN A 15 32.36 -53.62 57.19
CA GLN A 15 31.12 -54.40 57.01
C GLN A 15 29.90 -53.52 56.72
N TYR A 16 29.84 -52.34 57.35
CA TYR A 16 28.80 -51.35 57.10
C TYR A 16 28.90 -50.77 55.68
N GLU A 17 30.10 -50.41 55.23
CA GLU A 17 30.36 -49.82 53.91
C GLU A 17 30.14 -50.83 52.77
N MET A 18 30.48 -52.10 52.99
CA MET A 18 30.37 -53.14 51.97
C MET A 18 28.92 -53.43 51.55
N ARG A 19 27.92 -53.24 52.43
CA ARG A 19 26.46 -53.39 52.20
C ARG A 19 25.96 -54.73 51.62
N CYS A 20 26.80 -55.54 51.00
CA CYS A 20 26.55 -56.82 50.37
C CYS A 20 27.84 -57.68 50.39
N PRO A 21 27.71 -59.02 50.28
CA PRO A 21 28.89 -59.90 50.31
C PRO A 21 29.91 -59.50 49.24
N GLN A 22 31.18 -59.34 49.65
CA GLN A 22 32.27 -58.88 48.77
C GLN A 22 32.05 -57.48 48.13
N GLY A 23 31.08 -56.71 48.60
CA GLY A 23 30.77 -55.38 48.08
C GLY A 23 30.10 -55.37 46.71
N LYS A 24 29.73 -56.53 46.13
CA LYS A 24 29.02 -56.60 44.85
C LYS A 24 27.79 -57.48 44.96
N LYS A 25 26.68 -57.04 44.35
CA LYS A 25 25.47 -57.84 44.20
C LYS A 25 24.91 -57.73 42.78
N THR A 26 24.60 -58.86 42.16
CA THR A 26 23.89 -58.90 40.87
C THR A 26 22.50 -59.50 41.08
N ILE A 27 21.48 -58.85 40.51
CA ILE A 27 20.08 -59.28 40.56
C ILE A 27 19.56 -59.35 39.12
N LEU A 28 19.00 -60.50 38.73
CA LEU A 28 18.41 -60.70 37.42
C LEU A 28 16.90 -60.49 37.50
N TYR A 29 16.37 -59.69 36.59
CA TYR A 29 14.94 -59.45 36.38
C TYR A 29 14.55 -59.90 34.98
N LYS A 30 13.25 -59.94 34.69
CA LYS A 30 12.76 -60.18 33.32
C LYS A 30 13.30 -59.09 32.38
N LYS A 31 14.14 -59.49 31.42
CA LYS A 31 14.81 -58.60 30.44
C LYS A 31 15.74 -57.54 31.04
N ALA A 32 16.20 -57.70 32.28
CA ALA A 32 17.11 -56.72 32.88
C ALA A 32 18.10 -57.36 33.86
N LYS A 33 19.29 -56.77 33.94
CA LYS A 33 20.36 -57.14 34.88
C LYS A 33 20.72 -55.91 35.72
N LEU A 34 20.56 -56.01 37.03
CA LEU A 34 20.91 -54.98 37.99
C LEU A 34 22.18 -55.38 38.75
N GLU A 35 23.23 -54.58 38.63
CA GLU A 35 24.47 -54.72 39.39
C GLU A 35 24.55 -53.58 40.41
N LYS A 36 24.82 -53.92 41.67
CA LYS A 36 25.05 -52.98 42.76
C LYS A 36 26.45 -53.17 43.31
N TYR A 37 27.12 -52.08 43.61
CA TYR A 37 28.46 -52.04 44.16
C TYR A 37 28.45 -51.22 45.44
N ALA A 38 29.27 -51.64 46.41
CA ALA A 38 29.55 -50.87 47.61
C ALA A 38 30.25 -49.55 47.25
N ASN A 39 30.03 -48.53 48.06
CA ASN A 39 30.70 -47.25 47.88
C ASN A 39 32.22 -47.46 47.96
N TYR A 40 32.97 -46.80 47.08
CA TYR A 40 34.43 -46.90 46.96
C TYR A 40 35.00 -48.26 46.54
N LEU A 41 34.15 -49.26 46.24
CA LEU A 41 34.63 -50.53 45.68
C LEU A 41 35.24 -50.32 44.28
N LEU A 42 34.54 -49.55 43.44
CA LEU A 42 35.01 -49.17 42.12
C LEU A 42 35.62 -47.76 42.17
N LYS A 43 36.82 -47.61 41.60
CA LYS A 43 37.57 -46.33 41.59
C LYS A 43 36.86 -45.22 40.81
N ASP A 44 35.97 -45.58 39.89
CA ASP A 44 35.20 -44.64 39.07
C ASP A 44 33.91 -44.13 39.75
N GLY A 45 33.63 -44.58 40.99
CA GLY A 45 32.47 -44.19 41.76
C GLY A 45 31.16 -44.85 41.33
N LEU A 46 31.17 -45.85 40.46
CA LEU A 46 29.96 -46.56 40.03
C LEU A 46 29.36 -47.36 41.20
N VAL A 47 28.11 -47.05 41.57
CA VAL A 47 27.38 -47.73 42.66
C VAL A 47 26.26 -48.63 42.15
N THR A 48 25.66 -48.31 41.00
CA THR A 48 24.63 -49.16 40.40
C THR A 48 24.71 -49.11 38.88
N ARG A 49 24.54 -50.26 38.22
CA ARG A 49 24.39 -50.40 36.77
C ARG A 49 23.16 -51.24 36.47
N LEU A 50 22.25 -50.71 35.66
CA LEU A 50 21.07 -51.40 35.14
C LEU A 50 21.23 -51.58 33.64
N SER A 51 21.33 -52.82 33.18
CA SER A 51 21.31 -53.19 31.77
C SER A 51 19.94 -53.75 31.41
N VAL A 52 19.28 -53.13 30.43
CA VAL A 52 17.96 -53.53 29.92
C VAL A 52 18.12 -54.11 28.53
N TYR A 53 17.44 -55.22 28.27
CA TYR A 53 17.56 -56.01 27.05
C TYR A 53 16.21 -56.08 26.32
N THR A 54 16.23 -56.31 25.01
CA THR A 54 14.98 -56.49 24.24
C THR A 54 14.38 -57.89 24.45
N ASN A 55 15.23 -58.88 24.72
CA ASN A 55 14.89 -60.28 24.84
C ASN A 55 15.10 -60.84 26.26
N ASN A 56 14.48 -61.99 26.53
CA ASN A 56 14.59 -62.66 27.84
C ASN A 56 15.95 -63.36 28.03
N GLU A 57 16.67 -63.63 26.94
CA GLU A 57 17.99 -64.27 26.94
C GLU A 57 19.14 -63.31 27.32
N LEU A 58 18.83 -62.01 27.49
CA LEU A 58 19.79 -60.97 27.88
C LEU A 58 20.97 -60.83 26.90
N THR A 59 20.73 -61.03 25.61
CA THR A 59 21.77 -60.95 24.57
C THR A 59 21.71 -59.64 23.77
N ASP A 60 20.52 -59.08 23.57
CA ASP A 60 20.33 -57.86 22.81
C ASP A 60 20.14 -56.65 23.74
N LEU A 61 21.23 -55.91 23.95
CA LEU A 61 21.30 -54.79 24.89
C LEU A 61 20.63 -53.54 24.31
N ASN A 62 19.60 -53.07 24.98
CA ASN A 62 18.82 -51.89 24.58
C ASN A 62 19.32 -50.61 25.27
N LYS A 63 19.45 -50.66 26.60
CA LYS A 63 19.77 -49.50 27.43
C LYS A 63 20.69 -49.88 28.57
N VAL A 64 21.67 -49.05 28.86
CA VAL A 64 22.47 -49.11 30.08
C VAL A 64 22.28 -47.83 30.86
N GLN A 65 21.92 -47.95 32.14
CA GLN A 65 21.84 -46.82 33.06
C GLN A 65 22.78 -47.07 34.24
N GLU A 66 23.62 -46.09 34.51
CA GLU A 66 24.66 -46.13 35.53
C GLU A 66 24.43 -45.00 36.51
N TRP A 67 24.58 -45.29 37.80
CA TRP A 67 24.54 -44.33 38.88
C TRP A 67 25.88 -44.29 39.58
N TYR A 68 26.34 -43.08 39.86
CA TYR A 68 27.63 -42.79 40.43
C TYR A 68 27.49 -42.00 41.72
N GLU A 69 28.39 -42.25 42.67
CA GLU A 69 28.51 -41.52 43.92
C GLU A 69 29.96 -41.13 44.18
N ASN A 70 30.18 -40.05 44.93
CA ASN A 70 31.49 -39.61 45.40
C ASN A 70 32.51 -39.29 44.30
N ARG A 71 32.05 -38.92 43.10
CA ARG A 71 32.93 -38.48 42.01
C ARG A 71 33.31 -37.01 42.14
N GLU A 72 34.57 -36.70 41.87
CA GLU A 72 35.10 -35.33 41.86
C GLU A 72 34.43 -34.46 40.79
N ASP A 73 34.13 -35.04 39.62
CA ASP A 73 33.49 -34.37 38.50
C ASP A 73 31.97 -34.19 38.65
N LYS A 74 31.39 -34.62 39.78
CA LYS A 74 29.96 -34.53 40.11
C LYS A 74 29.02 -35.31 39.16
N LEU A 75 29.53 -36.26 38.39
CA LEU A 75 28.68 -37.16 37.59
C LEU A 75 27.83 -38.02 38.52
N VAL A 76 26.52 -38.07 38.27
CA VAL A 76 25.57 -38.86 39.07
C VAL A 76 24.87 -39.92 38.24
N THR A 77 24.51 -39.62 36.99
CA THR A 77 23.92 -40.61 36.09
C THR A 77 24.57 -40.59 34.73
N ARG A 78 24.76 -41.78 34.15
CA ARG A 78 25.07 -41.96 32.73
C ARG A 78 24.06 -42.93 32.14
N ILE A 79 23.45 -42.54 31.02
CA ILE A 79 22.52 -43.38 30.27
C ILE A 79 23.07 -43.56 28.86
N HIS A 80 23.27 -44.80 28.44
CA HIS A 80 23.57 -45.16 27.06
C HIS A 80 22.36 -45.85 26.46
N GLN A 81 21.76 -45.24 25.44
CA GLN A 81 20.58 -45.75 24.74
C GLN A 81 20.62 -45.27 23.29
N ASP A 82 20.30 -46.16 22.34
CA ASP A 82 20.18 -45.82 20.92
C ASP A 82 21.44 -45.11 20.33
N GLY A 83 22.63 -45.48 20.82
CA GLY A 83 23.91 -44.90 20.41
C GLY A 83 24.20 -43.49 20.96
N LEU A 84 23.33 -42.95 21.82
CA LEU A 84 23.50 -41.69 22.53
C LEU A 84 23.89 -41.92 23.99
N ILE A 85 24.74 -41.05 24.51
CA ILE A 85 25.12 -41.01 25.92
C ILE A 85 24.61 -39.71 26.52
N THR A 86 23.83 -39.84 27.59
CA THR A 86 23.39 -38.72 28.43
C THR A 86 24.08 -38.82 29.78
N GLU A 87 24.80 -37.79 30.16
CA GLU A 87 25.45 -37.65 31.47
C GLU A 87 24.81 -36.51 32.25
N ASP A 88 24.35 -36.79 33.47
CA ASP A 88 23.81 -35.77 34.38
C ASP A 88 24.74 -35.53 35.57
N PHE A 89 24.86 -34.26 35.93
CA PHE A 89 25.77 -33.77 36.95
C PHE A 89 24.99 -32.98 38.01
N VAL A 90 25.49 -33.03 39.25
CA VAL A 90 24.98 -32.20 40.34
C VAL A 90 25.66 -30.82 40.33
N GLU A 91 24.99 -29.84 40.93
CA GLU A 91 25.50 -28.50 41.13
C GLU A 91 26.89 -28.48 41.83
N GLY A 92 27.67 -27.42 41.55
CA GLY A 92 29.01 -27.23 42.11
C GLY A 92 30.16 -27.76 41.24
N ARG A 93 29.88 -28.33 40.07
CA ARG A 93 30.90 -28.65 39.06
C ARG A 93 31.48 -27.37 38.44
N PRO A 94 32.79 -27.32 38.11
CA PRO A 94 33.34 -26.26 37.27
C PRO A 94 32.53 -26.06 35.98
N ARG A 95 32.28 -24.80 35.60
CA ARG A 95 31.44 -24.40 34.46
C ARG A 95 29.95 -24.75 34.58
N SER A 96 29.48 -25.25 35.73
CA SER A 96 28.06 -25.42 36.04
C SER A 96 27.28 -26.27 35.02
N LEU A 97 27.93 -27.28 34.42
CA LEU A 97 27.29 -28.21 33.49
C LEU A 97 26.30 -29.09 34.27
N GLN A 98 25.07 -29.16 33.80
CA GLN A 98 23.99 -29.97 34.37
C GLN A 98 23.84 -31.28 33.60
N GLN A 99 23.82 -31.22 32.27
CA GLN A 99 23.61 -32.39 31.42
C GLN A 99 24.47 -32.29 30.17
N HIS A 100 25.00 -33.42 29.72
CA HIS A 100 25.75 -33.55 28.47
C HIS A 100 25.22 -34.73 27.67
N LEU A 101 24.70 -34.46 26.47
CA LEU A 101 24.20 -35.44 25.52
C LEU A 101 25.13 -35.48 24.32
N TYR A 102 25.64 -36.66 23.95
CA TYR A 102 26.54 -36.82 22.80
C TYR A 102 26.45 -38.22 22.19
N LYS A 103 26.95 -38.38 20.96
CA LYS A 103 27.00 -39.68 20.27
C LYS A 103 28.14 -40.56 20.80
N ALA A 104 27.83 -41.79 21.17
CA ALA A 104 28.78 -42.75 21.72
C ALA A 104 29.94 -43.07 20.76
N ASN A 105 29.67 -43.12 19.46
CA ASN A 105 30.65 -43.46 18.43
C ASN A 105 31.62 -42.32 18.09
N ASN A 106 31.31 -41.08 18.47
CA ASN A 106 32.11 -39.91 18.18
C ASN A 106 31.98 -38.89 19.31
N PRO A 107 32.64 -39.10 20.47
CA PRO A 107 32.53 -38.23 21.64
C PRO A 107 33.42 -36.97 21.55
N GLY A 108 33.99 -36.69 20.37
CA GLY A 108 34.94 -35.61 20.18
C GLY A 108 34.33 -34.21 20.33
N PRO A 109 35.14 -33.18 20.59
CA PRO A 109 34.66 -31.81 20.81
C PRO A 109 34.06 -31.13 19.57
N GLU A 110 34.23 -31.70 18.37
CA GLU A 110 33.59 -31.24 17.13
C GLU A 110 32.45 -32.15 16.66
N ALA A 111 32.03 -33.09 17.51
CA ALA A 111 30.89 -33.95 17.23
C ALA A 111 29.58 -33.29 17.68
N GLU A 112 28.48 -33.87 17.23
CA GLU A 112 27.15 -33.44 17.65
C GLU A 112 26.95 -33.69 19.14
N ARG A 113 26.69 -32.61 19.90
CA ARG A 113 26.44 -32.66 21.33
C ARG A 113 25.55 -31.52 21.81
N THR A 114 24.85 -31.77 22.90
CA THR A 114 24.03 -30.79 23.60
C THR A 114 24.45 -30.72 25.06
N MET A 115 24.72 -29.52 25.54
CA MET A 115 25.11 -29.24 26.91
C MET A 115 24.08 -28.31 27.55
N THR A 116 23.53 -28.72 28.67
CA THR A 116 22.61 -27.90 29.49
C THR A 116 23.33 -27.49 30.76
N PHE A 117 23.14 -26.26 31.20
CA PHE A 117 23.85 -25.66 32.32
C PHE A 117 22.89 -25.17 33.40
N PHE A 118 23.36 -25.20 34.66
CA PHE A 118 22.73 -24.48 35.76
C PHE A 118 22.95 -22.97 35.58
N HIS A 119 22.12 -22.34 34.76
CA HIS A 119 22.28 -20.94 34.34
C HIS A 119 22.35 -19.96 35.52
N LYS A 120 21.65 -20.23 36.64
CA LYS A 120 21.70 -19.40 37.87
C LYS A 120 23.09 -19.37 38.52
N ALA A 121 23.89 -20.41 38.32
CA ALA A 121 25.26 -20.51 38.83
C ALA A 121 26.29 -19.92 37.86
N ARG A 122 25.85 -19.28 36.76
CA ARG A 122 26.72 -18.69 35.75
C ARG A 122 26.46 -17.19 35.60
N VAL A 123 27.54 -16.41 35.62
CA VAL A 123 27.49 -14.96 35.41
C VAL A 123 27.13 -14.55 33.99
N ASP A 124 27.33 -15.43 33.01
CA ASP A 124 27.05 -15.15 31.60
C ASP A 124 25.61 -15.51 31.17
N GLY A 125 24.82 -16.12 32.06
CA GLY A 125 23.45 -16.53 31.79
C GLY A 125 23.30 -17.72 30.83
N LEU A 126 24.38 -18.39 30.42
CA LEU A 126 24.31 -19.52 29.47
C LEU A 126 23.52 -20.68 30.08
N CYS A 127 22.46 -21.11 29.41
CA CYS A 127 21.60 -22.21 29.87
C CYS A 127 21.73 -23.47 29.02
N LYS A 128 22.03 -23.32 27.72
CA LYS A 128 22.12 -24.43 26.79
C LYS A 128 23.09 -24.11 25.66
N ARG A 129 23.85 -25.10 25.23
CA ARG A 129 24.75 -25.03 24.07
C ARG A 129 24.60 -26.29 23.22
N GLU A 130 24.26 -26.12 21.97
CA GLU A 130 24.17 -27.16 20.96
C GLU A 130 25.33 -26.99 20.00
N GLU A 131 26.07 -28.06 19.74
CA GLU A 131 27.20 -28.04 18.84
C GLU A 131 27.06 -29.12 17.79
N THR A 132 27.42 -28.78 16.57
CA THR A 132 27.61 -29.71 15.46
C THR A 132 28.99 -29.47 14.84
N PRO A 133 29.43 -30.31 13.88
CA PRO A 133 30.72 -30.08 13.21
C PRO A 133 30.84 -28.75 12.45
N ALA A 134 29.71 -28.06 12.19
CA ALA A 134 29.67 -26.85 11.36
C ALA A 134 29.08 -25.64 12.09
N GLU A 135 28.44 -25.81 13.25
CA GLU A 135 27.77 -24.71 13.94
C GLU A 135 27.68 -24.90 15.45
N ILE A 136 27.50 -23.79 16.15
CA ILE A 136 27.24 -23.74 17.59
C ILE A 136 26.05 -22.81 17.85
N THR A 137 25.09 -23.25 18.64
CA THR A 137 23.96 -22.45 19.12
C THR A 137 24.02 -22.37 20.65
N GLU A 138 24.09 -21.17 21.19
CA GLU A 138 24.08 -20.87 22.61
C GLU A 138 22.79 -20.15 22.99
N HIS A 139 22.14 -20.60 24.06
CA HIS A 139 20.94 -20.00 24.60
C HIS A 139 21.25 -19.40 25.97
N PHE A 140 20.71 -18.21 26.22
CA PHE A 140 20.96 -17.44 27.43
C PHE A 140 19.64 -17.06 28.11
N ILE A 141 19.68 -16.95 29.44
CA ILE A 141 18.55 -16.57 30.27
C ILE A 141 19.01 -15.45 31.23
N ASN A 142 18.17 -14.43 31.40
CA ASN A 142 18.37 -13.33 32.35
C ASN A 142 19.70 -12.58 32.19
N ARG A 143 20.10 -12.29 30.96
CA ARG A 143 21.23 -11.38 30.71
C ARG A 143 20.78 -9.92 30.73
N ASP A 144 21.60 -9.05 31.29
CA ASP A 144 21.34 -7.61 31.39
C ASP A 144 21.33 -6.92 30.03
N ASP A 145 22.05 -7.46 29.05
CA ASP A 145 22.08 -6.99 27.66
C ASP A 145 20.96 -7.58 26.80
N PHE A 146 20.02 -8.33 27.39
CA PHE A 146 18.89 -8.97 26.72
C PHE A 146 19.26 -10.02 25.66
N LEU A 147 20.54 -10.40 25.51
CA LEU A 147 20.95 -11.47 24.61
C LEU A 147 20.32 -12.79 25.08
N TYR A 148 19.61 -13.48 24.19
CA TYR A 148 18.98 -14.77 24.49
C TYR A 148 19.47 -15.90 23.60
N LEU A 149 20.06 -15.57 22.44
CA LEU A 149 20.57 -16.56 21.51
C LEU A 149 21.81 -16.03 20.78
N ARG A 150 22.85 -16.85 20.71
CA ARG A 150 24.00 -16.66 19.82
C ARG A 150 24.18 -17.91 18.97
N HIS A 151 24.28 -17.71 17.66
CA HIS A 151 24.51 -18.79 16.69
C HIS A 151 25.76 -18.48 15.87
N VAL A 152 26.66 -19.45 15.78
CA VAL A 152 27.96 -19.33 15.11
C VAL A 152 28.04 -20.37 14.01
N LEU A 153 28.29 -19.94 12.77
CA LEU A 153 28.53 -20.79 11.62
C LEU A 153 30.01 -20.83 11.27
N PHE A 154 30.55 -22.04 11.14
CA PHE A 154 31.93 -22.30 10.78
C PHE A 154 32.08 -22.67 9.31
N GLY A 155 33.19 -22.24 8.72
CA GLY A 155 33.60 -22.59 7.38
C GLY A 155 34.40 -23.88 7.32
N LYS A 156 34.78 -24.25 6.09
CA LYS A 156 35.66 -25.41 5.86
C LYS A 156 37.06 -25.11 6.42
N ARG A 157 37.70 -26.11 7.02
CA ARG A 157 39.10 -25.99 7.46
C ARG A 157 39.98 -25.68 6.25
N GLN A 158 40.76 -24.61 6.36
CA GLN A 158 41.80 -24.31 5.38
C GLN A 158 42.95 -25.30 5.60
N LYS A 159 43.34 -26.03 4.55
CA LYS A 159 44.53 -26.89 4.58
C LYS A 159 45.76 -26.00 4.57
N LYS A 160 46.29 -25.67 5.75
CA LYS A 160 47.66 -25.15 5.87
C LYS A 160 48.61 -26.33 5.99
N VAL A 161 49.72 -26.29 5.24
CA VAL A 161 50.83 -27.24 5.40
C VAL A 161 51.52 -26.87 6.71
N ALA A 162 51.12 -27.51 7.80
CA ALA A 162 51.71 -27.32 9.13
C ALA A 162 52.39 -28.64 9.57
N PRO A 163 53.49 -28.57 10.34
CA PRO A 163 54.12 -29.76 10.89
C PRO A 163 53.14 -30.56 11.78
N ALA A 164 53.28 -31.88 11.76
CA ALA A 164 52.33 -32.88 12.27
C ALA A 164 52.02 -32.84 13.79
N THR A 165 52.52 -31.84 14.52
CA THR A 165 52.38 -31.67 15.97
C THR A 165 51.43 -30.53 16.37
N ALA A 166 50.85 -29.79 15.43
CA ALA A 166 49.88 -28.75 15.74
C ALA A 166 48.45 -29.32 15.77
N GLU A 167 47.71 -29.03 16.85
CA GLU A 167 46.25 -29.13 16.87
C GLU A 167 45.70 -28.52 15.58
N GLY A 168 44.79 -29.24 14.91
CA GLY A 168 44.33 -28.88 13.56
C GLY A 168 43.89 -27.42 13.46
N THR A 169 44.08 -26.81 12.29
CA THR A 169 43.73 -25.40 12.08
C THR A 169 42.28 -25.11 12.51
N PRO A 170 42.05 -24.09 13.36
CA PRO A 170 40.70 -23.74 13.78
C PRO A 170 39.87 -23.38 12.56
N ARG A 171 38.59 -23.77 12.57
CA ARG A 171 37.68 -23.44 11.47
C ARG A 171 37.48 -21.93 11.42
N PRO A 172 37.52 -21.30 10.23
CA PRO A 172 37.19 -19.90 10.12
C PRO A 172 35.71 -19.70 10.49
N ILE A 173 35.39 -18.64 11.23
CA ILE A 173 34.00 -18.27 11.51
C ILE A 173 33.47 -17.52 10.29
N LEU A 174 32.35 -17.98 9.73
CA LEU A 174 31.72 -17.33 8.58
C LEU A 174 30.69 -16.30 9.00
N LYS A 175 29.88 -16.64 10.02
CA LYS A 175 28.75 -15.83 10.47
C LYS A 175 28.52 -16.00 11.96
N ILE A 176 28.27 -14.90 12.66
CA ILE A 176 27.78 -14.89 14.04
C ILE A 176 26.44 -14.16 14.04
N THR A 177 25.39 -14.77 14.59
CA THR A 177 24.06 -14.20 14.71
C THR A 177 23.72 -14.10 16.20
N GLU A 178 23.46 -12.90 16.68
CA GLU A 178 23.04 -12.63 18.05
C GLU A 178 21.62 -12.08 18.05
N LYS A 179 20.76 -12.62 18.92
CA LYS A 179 19.36 -12.20 19.05
C LYS A 179 19.05 -11.74 20.46
N PHE A 180 18.28 -10.67 20.54
CA PHE A 180 18.02 -9.95 21.79
C PHE A 180 16.52 -9.85 22.06
N HIS A 181 16.15 -9.95 23.33
CA HIS A 181 14.78 -9.67 23.77
C HIS A 181 14.50 -8.17 23.70
N ARG A 182 13.21 -7.81 23.64
CA ARG A 182 12.75 -6.41 23.59
C ARG A 182 13.04 -5.71 24.91
N ASN A 183 13.78 -4.61 24.86
CA ASN A 183 13.96 -3.70 25.97
C ASN A 183 12.95 -2.53 25.91
N VAL A 184 11.84 -2.67 26.63
CA VAL A 184 10.73 -1.71 26.62
C VAL A 184 11.14 -0.29 27.06
N SER A 185 12.28 -0.11 27.73
CA SER A 185 12.78 1.22 28.11
C SER A 185 13.31 2.07 26.94
N ARG A 186 13.57 1.46 25.77
CA ARG A 186 14.06 2.14 24.56
C ARG A 186 13.00 2.11 23.45
N PRO A 187 12.95 3.09 22.53
CA PRO A 187 12.15 2.98 21.32
C PRO A 187 12.51 1.74 20.51
N ALA A 188 11.54 1.05 19.89
CA ALA A 188 11.84 -0.20 19.19
C ALA A 188 12.76 0.01 17.99
N SER A 189 12.63 1.15 17.30
CA SER A 189 13.51 1.59 16.21
C SER A 189 14.98 1.84 16.61
N GLU A 190 15.29 1.92 17.90
CA GLU A 190 16.66 2.08 18.43
C GLU A 190 17.13 0.87 19.25
N ASP A 191 16.23 -0.09 19.50
CA ASP A 191 16.49 -1.30 20.27
C ASP A 191 16.88 -2.44 19.34
N VAL A 192 18.08 -3.00 19.50
CA VAL A 192 18.58 -4.04 18.58
C VAL A 192 17.83 -5.34 18.86
N ALA A 193 17.26 -5.94 17.82
CA ALA A 193 16.61 -7.25 17.89
C ALA A 193 17.54 -8.37 17.43
N GLU A 194 18.31 -8.11 16.38
CA GLU A 194 19.24 -9.08 15.80
C GLU A 194 20.49 -8.37 15.29
N GLN A 195 21.65 -8.93 15.58
CA GLN A 195 22.93 -8.51 15.05
C GLN A 195 23.60 -9.67 14.34
N VAL A 196 24.02 -9.46 13.10
CA VAL A 196 24.61 -10.47 12.23
C VAL A 196 25.97 -10.02 11.77
N PHE A 197 27.02 -10.67 12.24
CA PHE A 197 28.39 -10.48 11.75
C PHE A 197 28.65 -11.46 10.62
N VAL A 198 28.68 -10.99 9.38
CA VAL A 198 29.04 -11.78 8.19
C VAL A 198 30.53 -11.57 7.90
N LEU A 199 31.37 -12.30 8.65
CA LEU A 199 32.82 -12.06 8.68
C LEU A 199 33.51 -12.28 7.33
N HIS A 200 33.00 -13.21 6.51
CA HIS A 200 33.57 -13.47 5.18
C HIS A 200 33.21 -12.42 4.12
N GLU A 201 32.24 -11.54 4.42
CA GLU A 201 31.87 -10.39 3.60
C GLU A 201 32.28 -9.06 4.27
N ASP A 202 33.00 -9.13 5.40
CA ASP A 202 33.41 -7.96 6.17
C ASP A 202 32.22 -7.02 6.49
N LYS A 203 31.05 -7.61 6.77
CA LYS A 203 29.78 -6.91 6.94
C LYS A 203 29.14 -7.19 8.30
N ILE A 204 28.52 -6.17 8.89
CA ILE A 204 27.65 -6.30 10.08
C ILE A 204 26.26 -5.82 9.71
N GLN A 205 25.24 -6.64 9.97
CA GLN A 205 23.84 -6.28 9.77
C GLN A 205 23.17 -6.16 11.12
N VAL A 206 22.45 -5.06 11.34
CA VAL A 206 21.71 -4.79 12.56
C VAL A 206 20.25 -4.62 12.18
N THR A 207 19.40 -5.44 12.78
CA THR A 207 17.94 -5.34 12.68
C THR A 207 17.42 -4.89 14.02
N TYR A 208 16.64 -3.80 14.03
CA TYR A 208 16.04 -3.27 15.24
C TYR A 208 14.68 -3.94 15.51
N HIS A 209 14.16 -3.79 16.73
CA HIS A 209 12.82 -4.28 17.04
C HIS A 209 11.79 -3.52 16.21
N ARG A 210 10.78 -4.24 15.71
CA ARG A 210 9.69 -3.65 14.95
C ARG A 210 8.79 -2.85 15.90
N GLU A 211 8.49 -1.61 15.56
CA GLU A 211 7.44 -0.85 16.26
C GLU A 211 6.07 -1.42 15.88
N ASP A 212 5.15 -1.49 16.85
CA ASP A 212 3.81 -2.07 16.65
C ASP A 212 3.02 -1.53 15.45
N PRO A 213 3.00 -0.21 15.14
CA PRO A 213 2.28 0.29 13.95
C PRO A 213 2.96 -0.08 12.63
N ASN A 214 4.21 -0.54 12.65
CA ASN A 214 5.00 -0.77 11.44
C ASN A 214 4.94 -2.22 10.99
N ILE A 215 4.88 -2.44 9.68
CA ILE A 215 4.90 -3.79 9.07
C ILE A 215 6.32 -4.39 9.08
N THR A 216 7.34 -3.53 8.94
CA THR A 216 8.74 -3.91 8.80
C THR A 216 9.60 -3.24 9.86
N ALA A 217 10.70 -3.88 10.26
CA ALA A 217 11.69 -3.30 11.16
C ALA A 217 12.67 -2.39 10.41
N SER A 218 13.27 -1.44 11.13
CA SER A 218 14.41 -0.69 10.58
C SER A 218 15.66 -1.58 10.59
N THR A 219 16.54 -1.38 9.62
CA THR A 219 17.80 -2.12 9.50
C THR A 219 18.96 -1.18 9.21
N ARG A 220 20.16 -1.61 9.59
CA ARG A 220 21.41 -0.93 9.29
C ARG A 220 22.50 -1.93 8.98
N ASP A 221 23.10 -1.78 7.82
CA ASP A 221 24.28 -2.54 7.39
C ASP A 221 25.53 -1.67 7.53
N PHE A 222 26.59 -2.24 8.07
CA PHE A 222 27.92 -1.66 8.16
C PHE A 222 28.91 -2.51 7.36
N PHE A 223 29.77 -1.85 6.61
CA PHE A 223 30.82 -2.49 5.82
C PHE A 223 32.18 -2.09 6.37
N LYS A 224 33.05 -3.06 6.61
CA LYS A 224 34.40 -2.80 7.09
C LYS A 224 35.23 -2.13 5.99
N PRO A 225 36.10 -1.17 6.33
CA PRO A 225 36.96 -0.54 5.35
C PRO A 225 37.99 -1.51 4.76
N PRO A 226 38.35 -1.35 3.47
CA PRO A 226 39.32 -2.22 2.80
C PRO A 226 40.73 -2.12 3.41
N ASN A 227 41.09 -0.97 4.00
CA ASN A 227 42.37 -0.78 4.68
C ASN A 227 42.36 -1.20 6.16
N ALA A 228 41.31 -1.86 6.64
CA ALA A 228 41.16 -2.18 8.06
C ALA A 228 42.23 -3.15 8.61
N GLU A 229 42.93 -3.88 7.74
CA GLU A 229 44.00 -4.79 8.14
C GLU A 229 45.41 -4.18 8.00
N GLU A 230 45.52 -2.96 7.46
CA GLU A 230 46.82 -2.29 7.30
C GLU A 230 47.30 -1.73 8.65
N LYS A 231 48.41 -2.28 9.16
CA LYS A 231 49.04 -1.79 10.41
C LYS A 231 49.53 -0.35 10.22
N GLY A 232 48.92 0.59 10.95
CA GLY A 232 49.29 2.00 10.94
C GLY A 232 48.48 2.87 9.97
N GLY A 233 47.52 2.29 9.24
CA GLY A 233 46.57 3.03 8.42
C GLY A 233 45.57 3.82 9.28
N ASN A 234 45.27 5.06 8.89
CA ASN A 234 44.20 5.82 9.51
C ASN A 234 42.85 5.30 8.95
N LEU A 235 42.01 4.74 9.81
CA LEU A 235 40.68 4.24 9.44
C LEU A 235 39.78 5.42 9.13
N GLN A 236 39.60 5.73 7.85
CA GLN A 236 38.62 6.73 7.42
C GLN A 236 37.27 6.06 7.21
N TRP A 237 36.28 6.48 7.99
CA TRP A 237 34.89 6.07 7.82
C TRP A 237 34.23 6.97 6.79
N ALA A 238 33.80 6.39 5.66
CA ALA A 238 33.05 7.08 4.63
C ALA A 238 31.54 6.79 4.77
N ASN A 239 30.69 7.70 4.27
CA ASN A 239 29.23 7.59 4.42
C ASN A 239 28.63 6.40 3.65
N ASP A 240 29.29 5.92 2.59
CA ASP A 240 28.89 4.74 1.81
C ASP A 240 29.13 3.41 2.55
N MET A 241 29.85 3.44 3.66
CA MET A 241 30.14 2.27 4.50
C MET A 241 29.01 1.90 5.45
N THR A 242 27.95 2.71 5.49
CA THR A 242 26.73 2.43 6.24
C THR A 242 25.53 2.57 5.33
N SER A 243 24.74 1.50 5.21
CA SER A 243 23.45 1.54 4.53
C SER A 243 22.35 1.42 5.58
N THR A 244 21.40 2.36 5.60
CA THR A 244 20.32 2.39 6.60
C THR A 244 18.97 2.36 5.90
N PHE A 245 18.10 1.47 6.36
CA PHE A 245 16.68 1.48 6.04
C PHE A 245 15.91 1.91 7.30
N GLN A 246 15.47 3.17 7.33
CA GLN A 246 14.70 3.75 8.43
C GLN A 246 13.24 3.86 8.04
N VAL A 247 12.39 3.10 8.73
CA VAL A 247 10.93 3.11 8.48
C VAL A 247 10.33 4.48 8.77
N ARG A 248 10.85 5.19 9.78
CA ARG A 248 10.38 6.52 10.18
C ARG A 248 10.51 7.55 9.06
N ASP A 249 11.62 7.53 8.33
CA ASP A 249 11.87 8.49 7.24
C ASP A 249 10.89 8.28 6.09
N ILE A 250 10.64 7.01 5.74
CA ILE A 250 9.63 6.63 4.73
C ILE A 250 8.26 7.13 5.16
N LEU A 251 7.89 6.94 6.42
CA LEU A 251 6.60 7.43 6.95
C LEU A 251 6.51 8.96 6.90
N MET A 252 7.59 9.68 7.22
CA MET A 252 7.62 11.14 7.10
C MET A 252 7.47 11.62 5.66
N ASP A 253 8.12 10.96 4.71
CA ASP A 253 8.01 11.32 3.30
C ASP A 253 6.62 11.00 2.74
N ARG A 254 6.01 9.88 3.15
CA ARG A 254 4.60 9.58 2.84
C ARG A 254 3.64 10.63 3.40
N GLN A 255 3.86 11.10 4.63
CA GLN A 255 3.07 12.19 5.20
C GLN A 255 3.23 13.50 4.41
N LYS A 256 4.44 13.83 3.94
CA LYS A 256 4.65 14.99 3.07
C LYS A 256 3.95 14.82 1.71
N GLU A 257 4.02 13.63 1.11
CA GLU A 257 3.32 13.30 -0.14
C GLU A 257 1.80 13.44 0.04
N GLU A 258 1.23 12.95 1.15
CA GLU A 258 -0.19 13.09 1.48
C GLU A 258 -0.59 14.55 1.69
N LEU A 259 0.21 15.35 2.41
CA LEU A 259 -0.04 16.78 2.60
C LEU A 259 0.10 17.59 1.30
N ALA A 260 1.02 17.17 0.42
CA ALA A 260 1.23 17.78 -0.89
C ALA A 260 0.24 17.28 -1.96
N SER A 261 -0.63 16.32 -1.63
CA SER A 261 -1.60 15.79 -2.58
C SER A 261 -2.69 16.82 -2.86
N GLU A 262 -2.58 17.50 -3.99
CA GLU A 262 -3.60 18.42 -4.49
C GLU A 262 -4.67 17.68 -5.31
N LEU A 263 -5.95 17.99 -5.05
CA LEU A 263 -7.06 17.50 -5.86
C LEU A 263 -6.99 18.15 -7.25
N ALA A 264 -6.67 17.35 -8.28
CA ALA A 264 -6.77 17.80 -9.66
C ALA A 264 -8.24 18.09 -10.00
N ILE A 265 -8.57 19.38 -10.14
CA ILE A 265 -9.90 19.80 -10.56
C ILE A 265 -10.12 19.34 -12.00
N SER A 266 -11.16 18.53 -12.21
CA SER A 266 -11.51 18.00 -13.52
C SER A 266 -11.73 19.14 -14.52
N VAL A 267 -11.25 18.96 -15.76
CA VAL A 267 -11.46 19.92 -16.85
C VAL A 267 -12.96 20.14 -17.10
N TYR A 268 -13.79 19.15 -16.76
CA TYR A 268 -15.25 19.19 -16.91
C TYR A 268 -15.98 19.79 -15.70
N ASP A 269 -15.29 20.08 -14.59
CA ASP A 269 -15.88 20.75 -13.42
C ASP A 269 -15.95 22.26 -13.68
N THR A 270 -17.07 22.69 -14.26
CA THR A 270 -17.27 24.09 -14.68
C THR A 270 -17.39 25.09 -13.52
N GLU A 271 -17.56 24.62 -12.28
CA GLU A 271 -17.66 25.50 -11.10
C GLU A 271 -16.30 25.78 -10.48
N ARG A 272 -15.44 24.76 -10.39
CA ARG A 272 -14.10 24.85 -9.79
C ARG A 272 -13.00 25.20 -10.79
N ASN A 273 -13.21 24.95 -12.09
CA ASN A 273 -12.26 25.32 -13.14
C ASN A 273 -12.40 26.80 -13.54
N GLU A 274 -11.57 27.65 -12.94
CA GLU A 274 -11.57 29.10 -13.17
C GLU A 274 -11.38 29.50 -14.65
N LYS A 275 -10.68 28.71 -15.48
CA LYS A 275 -10.56 28.99 -16.92
C LYS A 275 -11.89 28.77 -17.64
N ALA A 276 -12.59 27.68 -17.35
CA ALA A 276 -13.92 27.40 -17.91
C ALA A 276 -14.95 28.46 -17.46
N LYS A 277 -14.88 28.89 -16.20
CA LYS A 277 -15.72 29.94 -15.63
C LYS A 277 -15.48 31.31 -16.28
N LYS A 278 -14.22 31.70 -16.50
CA LYS A 278 -13.88 32.94 -17.22
C LYS A 278 -14.37 32.91 -18.66
N HIS A 279 -14.12 31.81 -19.39
CA HIS A 279 -14.58 31.63 -20.76
C HIS A 279 -16.10 31.74 -20.89
N ARG A 280 -16.85 31.12 -19.96
CA ARG A 280 -18.32 31.21 -19.93
C ARG A 280 -18.82 32.64 -19.69
N LYS A 281 -18.21 33.36 -18.74
CA LYS A 281 -18.54 34.77 -18.47
C LYS A 281 -18.26 35.68 -19.67
N GLU A 282 -17.19 35.41 -20.41
CA GLU A 282 -16.82 36.19 -21.59
C GLU A 282 -17.79 35.97 -22.76
N LEU A 283 -18.21 34.73 -22.99
CA LEU A 283 -19.28 34.40 -23.93
C LEU A 283 -20.60 35.12 -23.58
N GLU A 284 -20.99 35.13 -22.30
CA GLU A 284 -22.20 35.83 -21.84
C GLU A 284 -22.11 37.35 -22.06
N ARG A 285 -20.94 37.96 -21.85
CA ARG A 285 -20.71 39.38 -22.10
C ARG A 285 -20.86 39.73 -23.59
N LEU A 286 -20.22 38.95 -24.47
CA LEU A 286 -20.28 39.16 -25.93
C LEU A 286 -21.72 39.06 -26.45
N ALA A 287 -22.49 38.08 -25.98
CA ALA A 287 -23.90 37.92 -26.33
C ALA A 287 -24.76 39.12 -25.89
N MET A 288 -24.44 39.74 -24.74
CA MET A 288 -25.14 40.90 -24.23
C MET A 288 -24.82 42.16 -25.05
N GLU A 289 -23.56 42.37 -25.45
CA GLU A 289 -23.15 43.48 -26.32
C GLU A 289 -23.79 43.39 -27.72
N GLU A 290 -23.85 42.19 -28.31
CA GLU A 290 -24.51 41.98 -29.61
C GLU A 290 -26.01 42.29 -29.54
N LYS A 291 -26.65 41.92 -28.43
CA LYS A 291 -28.06 42.24 -28.17
C LYS A 291 -28.30 43.75 -28.06
N LEU A 292 -27.39 44.49 -27.41
CA LEU A 292 -27.47 45.94 -27.27
C LEU A 292 -27.29 46.65 -28.63
N ARG A 293 -26.30 46.22 -29.43
CA ARG A 293 -26.09 46.74 -30.80
C ARG A 293 -27.31 46.53 -31.70
N ARG A 294 -27.98 45.38 -31.60
CA ARG A 294 -29.22 45.13 -32.35
C ARG A 294 -30.36 46.08 -31.97
N GLN A 295 -30.43 46.52 -30.72
CA GLN A 295 -31.43 47.49 -30.27
C GLN A 295 -31.14 48.91 -30.76
N GLU A 296 -29.87 49.32 -30.79
CA GLU A 296 -29.47 50.63 -31.33
C GLU A 296 -29.66 50.73 -32.86
N MET A 297 -29.61 49.60 -33.56
CA MET A 297 -29.83 49.50 -35.00
C MET A 297 -31.31 49.41 -35.43
N GLU A 298 -32.30 49.63 -34.56
CA GLU A 298 -33.70 49.84 -34.98
C GLU A 298 -33.84 51.16 -35.79
N MET A 299 -33.41 51.08 -37.06
CA MET A 299 -33.45 52.01 -38.19
C MET A 299 -34.28 53.29 -37.98
N ASP A 300 -33.63 54.46 -38.05
CA ASP A 300 -34.29 55.77 -38.04
C ASP A 300 -35.34 55.87 -39.16
N TYR A 301 -36.61 55.95 -38.75
CA TYR A 301 -37.78 55.90 -39.64
C TYR A 301 -37.98 57.17 -40.47
N LEU A 302 -37.34 58.29 -40.10
CA LEU A 302 -37.40 59.56 -40.86
C LEU A 302 -36.15 59.80 -41.73
N ALA A 303 -35.05 59.11 -41.48
CA ALA A 303 -33.78 59.33 -42.19
C ALA A 303 -33.88 59.29 -43.74
N PRO A 304 -34.60 58.33 -44.36
CA PRO A 304 -34.72 58.28 -45.82
C PRO A 304 -35.44 59.50 -46.41
N PHE A 305 -36.44 60.03 -45.69
CA PHE A 305 -37.27 61.15 -46.13
C PHE A 305 -36.57 62.50 -45.90
N LEU A 306 -35.81 62.62 -44.80
CA LEU A 306 -34.96 63.79 -44.53
C LEU A 306 -33.83 63.91 -45.57
N ALA A 307 -33.23 62.78 -45.97
CA ALA A 307 -32.20 62.76 -46.99
C ALA A 307 -32.70 63.26 -48.36
N GLN A 308 -33.95 62.95 -48.73
CA GLN A 308 -34.56 63.41 -49.99
C GLN A 308 -34.79 64.93 -50.04
N ILE A 309 -34.92 65.59 -48.89
CA ILE A 309 -35.09 67.04 -48.77
C ILE A 309 -33.74 67.75 -48.50
N GLY A 310 -32.63 66.99 -48.48
CA GLY A 310 -31.28 67.52 -48.31
C GLY A 310 -30.86 67.79 -46.86
N ASN A 311 -31.50 67.12 -45.88
CA ASN A 311 -31.20 67.22 -44.45
C ASN A 311 -31.12 68.68 -43.91
N PRO A 312 -32.19 69.47 -44.01
CA PRO A 312 -32.19 70.84 -43.49
C PRO A 312 -32.14 70.88 -41.95
N ASP A 313 -31.34 71.80 -41.38
CA ASP A 313 -31.21 72.00 -39.92
C ASP A 313 -32.52 72.42 -39.24
N LYS A 314 -33.45 73.05 -39.99
CA LYS A 314 -34.79 73.41 -39.52
C LYS A 314 -35.82 73.15 -40.61
N ILE A 315 -36.89 72.45 -40.27
CA ILE A 315 -37.97 72.07 -41.20
C ILE A 315 -39.13 73.04 -41.01
N ASN A 316 -39.63 73.63 -42.09
CA ASN A 316 -40.80 74.52 -42.02
C ASN A 316 -42.11 73.71 -41.87
N LYS A 317 -43.22 74.37 -41.48
CA LYS A 317 -44.50 73.69 -41.22
C LYS A 317 -45.03 72.90 -42.42
N SER A 318 -44.85 73.41 -43.64
CA SER A 318 -45.28 72.73 -44.88
C SER A 318 -44.43 71.49 -45.19
N GLN A 319 -43.12 71.57 -44.97
CA GLN A 319 -42.18 70.48 -45.18
C GLN A 319 -42.36 69.39 -44.11
N ALA A 320 -42.63 69.77 -42.86
CA ALA A 320 -42.88 68.82 -41.78
C ALA A 320 -44.20 68.06 -42.02
N PHE A 321 -45.24 68.76 -42.47
CA PHE A 321 -46.51 68.11 -42.84
C PHE A 321 -46.32 67.14 -44.01
N LYS A 322 -45.59 67.56 -45.04
CA LYS A 322 -45.28 66.72 -46.20
C LYS A 322 -44.44 65.48 -45.82
N LEU A 323 -43.39 65.65 -45.00
CA LEU A 323 -42.57 64.55 -44.50
C LEU A 323 -43.39 63.52 -43.70
N LYS A 324 -44.31 64.00 -42.88
CA LYS A 324 -45.22 63.12 -42.12
C LYS A 324 -46.12 62.32 -43.08
N GLU A 325 -46.74 62.98 -44.04
CA GLU A 325 -47.61 62.34 -45.04
C GLU A 325 -46.83 61.33 -45.90
N ASP A 326 -45.66 61.70 -46.41
CA ASP A 326 -44.81 60.83 -47.24
C ASP A 326 -44.33 59.59 -46.46
N CYS A 327 -43.95 59.76 -45.19
CA CYS A 327 -43.53 58.66 -44.32
C CYS A 327 -44.68 57.68 -44.02
N LEU A 328 -45.87 58.20 -43.73
CA LEU A 328 -47.06 57.37 -43.49
C LEU A 328 -47.56 56.70 -44.76
N ALA A 329 -47.53 57.39 -45.90
CA ALA A 329 -47.91 56.85 -47.20
C ALA A 329 -46.98 55.70 -47.62
N ASP A 330 -45.67 55.86 -47.44
CA ASP A 330 -44.70 54.80 -47.73
C ASP A 330 -44.89 53.57 -46.83
N LEU A 331 -45.13 53.75 -45.52
CA LEU A 331 -45.46 52.61 -44.66
C LEU A 331 -46.76 51.92 -45.10
N LYS A 332 -47.80 52.69 -45.43
CA LYS A 332 -49.07 52.15 -45.92
C LYS A 332 -48.87 51.34 -47.19
N GLN A 333 -48.11 51.87 -48.15
CA GLN A 333 -47.81 51.16 -49.40
C GLN A 333 -47.03 49.87 -49.13
N ARG A 334 -46.00 49.90 -48.29
CA ARG A 334 -45.24 48.70 -47.91
C ARG A 334 -46.10 47.64 -47.21
N LEU A 335 -47.05 48.04 -46.38
CA LEU A 335 -48.01 47.12 -45.75
C LEU A 335 -48.94 46.49 -46.80
N ILE A 336 -49.43 47.28 -47.77
CA ILE A 336 -50.24 46.78 -48.88
C ILE A 336 -49.44 45.80 -49.74
N ASP A 337 -48.24 46.18 -50.17
CA ASP A 337 -47.37 45.35 -51.01
C ASP A 337 -47.03 44.03 -50.32
N LYS A 338 -46.82 44.07 -49.00
CA LYS A 338 -46.58 42.86 -48.21
C LYS A 338 -47.81 41.96 -48.12
N ALA A 339 -49.00 42.52 -47.92
CA ALA A 339 -50.24 41.74 -47.95
C ALA A 339 -50.45 41.10 -49.33
N ASN A 340 -50.25 41.87 -50.41
CA ASN A 340 -50.35 41.39 -51.79
C ASN A 340 -49.34 40.29 -52.10
N LEU A 341 -48.10 40.41 -51.62
CA LEU A 341 -47.07 39.39 -51.80
C LEU A 341 -47.43 38.08 -51.07
N ILE A 342 -47.95 38.17 -49.85
CA ILE A 342 -48.38 36.99 -49.08
C ILE A 342 -49.58 36.34 -49.78
N GLN A 343 -50.55 37.14 -50.22
CA GLN A 343 -51.72 36.68 -50.98
C GLN A 343 -51.31 35.97 -52.27
N LEU A 344 -50.42 36.57 -53.07
CA LEU A 344 -49.93 36.00 -54.32
C LEU A 344 -49.21 34.66 -54.10
N ARG A 345 -48.42 34.54 -53.02
CA ARG A 345 -47.77 33.27 -52.66
C ARG A 345 -48.79 32.22 -52.21
N PHE A 346 -49.81 32.62 -51.45
CA PHE A 346 -50.89 31.75 -51.02
C PHE A 346 -51.67 31.20 -52.23
N GLU A 347 -52.04 32.06 -53.17
CA GLU A 347 -52.73 31.67 -54.40
C GLU A 347 -51.87 30.75 -55.27
N LYS A 348 -50.58 31.05 -55.40
CA LYS A 348 -49.63 30.21 -56.15
C LYS A 348 -49.53 28.80 -55.55
N GLU A 349 -49.25 28.68 -54.26
CA GLU A 349 -49.14 27.36 -53.60
C GLU A 349 -50.46 26.58 -53.66
N THR A 350 -51.60 27.27 -53.50
CA THR A 350 -52.93 26.66 -53.62
C THR A 350 -53.19 26.14 -55.03
N SER A 351 -52.83 26.93 -56.06
CA SER A 351 -52.97 26.53 -57.46
C SER A 351 -52.05 25.38 -57.84
N GLU A 352 -50.79 25.39 -57.37
CA GLU A 352 -49.83 24.31 -57.58
C GLU A 352 -50.29 23.00 -56.93
N LEU A 353 -50.84 23.06 -55.70
CA LEU A 353 -51.42 21.90 -55.04
C LEU A 353 -52.63 21.36 -55.83
N HIS A 354 -53.53 22.24 -56.29
CA HIS A 354 -54.70 21.82 -57.07
C HIS A 354 -54.30 21.17 -58.41
N LYS A 355 -53.31 21.73 -59.10
CA LYS A 355 -52.76 21.14 -60.33
C LYS A 355 -52.14 19.77 -60.06
N ARG A 356 -51.36 19.62 -58.98
CA ARG A 356 -50.75 18.34 -58.59
C ARG A 356 -51.79 17.30 -58.21
N GLN A 357 -52.90 17.71 -57.59
CA GLN A 357 -54.05 16.83 -57.30
C GLN A 357 -54.74 16.32 -58.59
N GLN A 358 -54.94 17.19 -59.58
CA GLN A 358 -55.47 16.79 -60.88
C GLN A 358 -54.52 15.84 -61.63
N ASP A 359 -53.22 16.14 -61.63
CA ASP A 359 -52.19 15.27 -62.22
C ASP A 359 -52.19 13.86 -61.57
N TYR A 360 -52.37 13.78 -60.25
CA TYR A 360 -52.47 12.53 -59.51
C TYR A 360 -53.72 11.73 -59.90
N GLN A 361 -54.89 12.36 -59.97
CA GLN A 361 -56.14 11.70 -60.40
C GLN A 361 -56.03 11.08 -61.79
N GLN A 362 -55.30 11.72 -62.71
CA GLN A 362 -55.10 11.20 -64.07
C GLN A 362 -54.10 10.04 -64.14
N LYS A 363 -53.10 10.01 -63.25
CA LYS A 363 -51.99 9.03 -63.28
C LYS A 363 -52.14 7.90 -62.26
N GLN A 364 -53.22 7.89 -61.48
CA GLN A 364 -53.43 6.99 -60.34
C GLN A 364 -53.29 5.49 -60.67
N VAL A 365 -53.66 5.07 -61.88
CA VAL A 365 -53.61 3.66 -62.31
C VAL A 365 -52.19 3.18 -62.65
N ALA A 366 -51.25 4.10 -62.88
CA ALA A 366 -49.88 3.81 -63.32
C ALA A 366 -48.81 4.11 -62.24
N MET A 367 -49.21 4.37 -61.00
CA MET A 367 -48.31 4.78 -59.92
C MET A 367 -47.83 3.61 -59.06
N THR A 368 -46.57 3.66 -58.62
CA THR A 368 -46.01 2.71 -57.65
C THR A 368 -46.25 3.18 -56.21
N LYS A 369 -46.06 2.29 -55.22
CA LYS A 369 -46.21 2.65 -53.79
C LYS A 369 -45.25 3.77 -53.34
N GLU A 370 -44.05 3.83 -53.89
CA GLU A 370 -43.07 4.88 -53.59
C GLU A 370 -43.52 6.23 -54.13
N ASP A 371 -44.16 6.25 -55.29
CA ASP A 371 -44.70 7.47 -55.88
C ASP A 371 -45.94 7.99 -55.12
N GLU A 372 -46.77 7.09 -54.58
CA GLU A 372 -47.90 7.44 -53.70
C GLU A 372 -47.41 8.11 -52.40
N GLU A 373 -46.35 7.58 -51.79
CA GLU A 373 -45.75 8.14 -50.58
C GLU A 373 -45.11 9.51 -50.82
N GLN A 374 -44.40 9.69 -51.94
CA GLN A 374 -43.85 10.99 -52.33
C GLN A 374 -44.94 12.04 -52.58
N TYR A 375 -46.05 11.64 -53.22
CA TYR A 375 -47.19 12.51 -53.42
C TYR A 375 -47.86 12.91 -52.09
N PHE A 376 -48.05 11.95 -51.17
CA PHE A 376 -48.61 12.22 -49.85
C PHE A 376 -47.75 13.21 -49.06
N ASN A 377 -46.42 13.01 -49.07
CA ASN A 377 -45.47 13.91 -48.44
C ASN A 377 -45.55 15.32 -49.04
N TYR A 378 -45.56 15.45 -50.38
CA TYR A 378 -45.72 16.74 -51.05
C TYR A 378 -47.04 17.44 -50.66
N CYS A 379 -48.15 16.70 -50.64
CA CYS A 379 -49.45 17.27 -50.24
C CYS A 379 -49.44 17.75 -48.80
N SER A 380 -48.85 16.98 -47.87
CA SER A 380 -48.74 17.37 -46.47
C SER A 380 -47.90 18.65 -46.29
N GLU A 381 -46.78 18.75 -47.00
CA GLU A 381 -45.89 19.91 -46.96
C GLU A 381 -46.56 21.14 -47.59
N ALA A 382 -47.19 20.98 -48.75
CA ALA A 382 -47.91 22.07 -49.41
C ALA A 382 -49.09 22.58 -48.57
N MET A 383 -49.88 21.68 -47.95
CA MET A 383 -50.95 22.07 -47.02
C MET A 383 -50.39 22.83 -45.81
N PHE A 384 -49.26 22.40 -45.26
CA PHE A 384 -48.59 23.13 -44.18
C PHE A 384 -48.14 24.53 -44.62
N ARG A 385 -47.53 24.67 -45.80
CA ARG A 385 -47.12 25.98 -46.35
C ARG A 385 -48.32 26.90 -46.57
N ILE A 386 -49.41 26.39 -47.14
CA ILE A 386 -50.67 27.14 -47.35
C ILE A 386 -51.22 27.62 -46.00
N HIS A 387 -51.29 26.74 -44.99
CA HIS A 387 -51.79 27.11 -43.66
C HIS A 387 -50.93 28.18 -42.99
N ILE A 388 -49.60 28.08 -43.10
CA ILE A 388 -48.69 29.11 -42.59
C ILE A 388 -48.88 30.44 -43.32
N LEU A 389 -49.10 30.43 -44.63
CA LEU A 389 -49.37 31.65 -45.42
C LEU A 389 -50.71 32.29 -45.02
N GLU A 390 -51.74 31.49 -44.78
CA GLU A 390 -53.04 31.94 -44.29
C GLU A 390 -52.92 32.60 -42.90
N LEU A 391 -52.25 31.94 -41.95
CA LEU A 391 -51.97 32.49 -40.63
C LEU A 391 -51.17 33.80 -40.72
N ARG A 392 -50.17 33.86 -41.61
CA ARG A 392 -49.37 35.07 -41.84
C ARG A 392 -50.22 36.20 -42.41
N LEU A 393 -51.11 35.92 -43.35
CA LEU A 393 -52.01 36.90 -43.93
C LEU A 393 -52.99 37.44 -42.88
N ASN A 394 -53.61 36.56 -42.09
CA ASN A 394 -54.55 36.94 -41.04
C ASN A 394 -53.85 37.76 -39.94
N ARG A 395 -52.67 37.33 -39.49
CA ARG A 395 -51.85 38.10 -38.55
C ARG A 395 -51.44 39.46 -39.14
N HIS A 396 -51.11 39.52 -40.43
CA HIS A 396 -50.78 40.78 -41.09
C HIS A 396 -51.98 41.73 -41.13
N LYS A 397 -53.19 41.23 -41.46
CA LYS A 397 -54.43 42.01 -41.44
C LYS A 397 -54.72 42.59 -40.05
N GLN A 398 -54.46 41.83 -38.98
CA GLN A 398 -54.63 42.30 -37.61
C GLN A 398 -53.55 43.31 -37.18
N MET A 399 -52.28 43.07 -37.52
CA MET A 399 -51.17 43.88 -37.03
C MET A 399 -50.91 45.16 -37.86
N ALA A 400 -51.29 45.19 -39.14
CA ALA A 400 -51.01 46.32 -40.02
C ALA A 400 -51.64 47.64 -39.53
N PRO A 401 -52.91 47.69 -39.08
CA PRO A 401 -53.49 48.89 -38.47
C PRO A 401 -52.72 49.35 -37.22
N HIS A 402 -52.33 48.42 -36.35
CA HIS A 402 -51.57 48.75 -35.14
C HIS A 402 -50.19 49.34 -35.47
N LYS A 403 -49.49 48.79 -36.47
CA LYS A 403 -48.19 49.31 -36.90
C LYS A 403 -48.31 50.70 -37.52
N TYR A 404 -49.34 50.94 -38.31
CA TYR A 404 -49.63 52.26 -38.86
C TYR A 404 -49.90 53.28 -37.75
N MET A 405 -50.79 52.93 -36.81
CA MET A 405 -51.11 53.77 -35.65
C MET A 405 -49.89 54.05 -34.76
N GLN A 406 -49.03 53.05 -34.56
CA GLN A 406 -47.80 53.21 -33.78
C GLN A 406 -46.82 54.18 -34.45
N LEU A 407 -46.63 54.10 -35.77
CA LEU A 407 -45.80 55.07 -36.49
C LEU A 407 -46.41 56.47 -36.45
N GLU A 408 -47.73 56.59 -36.64
CA GLU A 408 -48.42 57.87 -36.53
C GLU A 408 -48.25 58.52 -35.14
N GLN A 409 -48.35 57.73 -34.07
CA GLN A 409 -48.10 58.19 -32.71
C GLN A 409 -46.64 58.61 -32.51
N LYS A 410 -45.68 57.84 -33.03
CA LYS A 410 -44.24 58.20 -32.98
C LYS A 410 -43.98 59.51 -33.73
N LEU A 411 -44.52 59.68 -34.93
CA LEU A 411 -44.38 60.90 -35.73
C LEU A 411 -45.01 62.12 -35.05
N ARG A 412 -46.10 61.93 -34.29
CA ARG A 412 -46.72 63.00 -33.48
C ARG A 412 -45.86 63.44 -32.29
N GLN A 413 -45.06 62.52 -31.74
CA GLN A 413 -44.22 62.75 -30.56
C GLN A 413 -42.77 63.09 -30.91
N ASP A 414 -42.36 62.92 -32.17
CA ASP A 414 -41.00 63.18 -32.64
C ASP A 414 -40.67 64.68 -32.64
N GLN A 415 -39.58 65.04 -31.94
CA GLN A 415 -39.12 66.42 -31.80
C GLN A 415 -38.79 67.07 -33.16
N ARG A 416 -38.36 66.28 -34.16
CA ARG A 416 -38.01 66.76 -35.51
C ARG A 416 -39.22 67.27 -36.29
N LEU A 417 -40.43 66.83 -35.94
CA LEU A 417 -41.70 67.24 -36.56
C LEU A 417 -42.51 68.21 -35.70
N SER A 418 -41.92 68.74 -34.62
CA SER A 418 -42.57 69.68 -33.68
C SER A 418 -43.11 70.96 -34.35
N ALA A 419 -42.56 71.36 -35.51
CA ALA A 419 -43.05 72.48 -36.32
C ALA A 419 -44.51 72.32 -36.79
N ILE A 420 -45.06 71.10 -36.81
CA ILE A 420 -46.48 70.82 -37.10
C ILE A 420 -47.40 71.35 -35.99
N HIS A 421 -46.93 71.34 -34.74
CA HIS A 421 -47.70 71.67 -33.53
C HIS A 421 -47.43 73.09 -33.00
N SER A 422 -46.52 73.83 -33.63
CA SER A 422 -46.27 75.25 -33.35
C SER A 422 -47.49 76.09 -33.78
N ILE A 423 -48.25 76.55 -32.79
CA ILE A 423 -49.15 77.70 -32.91
C ILE A 423 -48.25 78.90 -32.59
N PHE A 424 -48.20 79.88 -33.49
CA PHE A 424 -47.26 81.02 -33.57
C PHE A 424 -45.99 80.77 -34.40
N GLY A 425 -45.78 81.70 -35.32
CA GLY A 425 -44.91 81.67 -36.49
C GLY A 425 -45.61 82.46 -37.58
#